data_AF-B7P4U0-F1
#
_entry.id   AF-B7P4U0-F1
#
_cell.length_a   1.000
_cell.length_b   1.000
_cell.length_c   1.000
_cell.angle_alpha   90.00
_cell.angle_beta   90.00
_cell.angle_gamma   90.00
#
_symmetry.space_group_name_H-M   'P 1'
#
loop_
_entity.id
_entity.type
_entity.pdbx_description
1 polymer ?
#
loop_
_entity_poly.entity_id
_entity_poly.type
_entity_poly.pdbx_seq_one_letter_code
_entity_poly.pdbx_strand_id
1 'polypeptide(L)'
;MEYLRVCVRWLILCVLVTPISVIADECDAERCKTDHNPEGKPCGPTKYRDCLEAIAKQCHENLHYRLLVAGLKNCTSADDAAAVTPTSLPQPPEATCQWLLADGGYGQCGLYGDPHLQTFGGKLQTCRAVGAWPMVDNAYLAVQVTNSHAGATATVVSKVTVVVHSHGSCALEKTYEAQLRDLPSVFKDGTTSAGRGVELTTPELDLVELTLYHAGVRLRIRQHGDFLSVTLRMPTQIADMGTPLCSQGCPTRELLPELHNVEQWRRENAESSCTK
;
A
#
# COMPACT_ATOMS: atom_id res chain seq x y z
N MET A 1 -1.35 -4.77 -61.56
CA MET A 1 -1.96 -4.20 -60.32
C MET A 1 -3.20 -5.00 -59.93
N GLU A 2 -3.07 -6.30 -59.63
CA GLU A 2 -4.19 -7.13 -59.14
C GLU A 2 -3.79 -8.06 -57.97
N TYR A 3 -2.49 -8.28 -57.75
CA TYR A 3 -2.00 -9.09 -56.63
C TYR A 3 -1.95 -8.35 -55.28
N LEU A 4 -1.97 -7.01 -55.28
CA LEU A 4 -1.88 -6.21 -54.04
C LEU A 4 -3.22 -6.09 -53.29
N ARG A 5 -4.34 -6.43 -53.94
CA ARG A 5 -5.69 -6.35 -53.33
C ARG A 5 -6.09 -7.61 -52.56
N VAL A 6 -5.38 -8.73 -52.74
CA VAL A 6 -5.69 -10.00 -52.10
C VAL A 6 -5.05 -10.11 -50.70
N CYS A 7 -3.84 -9.57 -50.50
CA CYS A 7 -3.19 -9.57 -49.17
C CYS A 7 -3.89 -8.65 -48.16
N VAL A 8 -4.43 -7.51 -48.61
CA VAL A 8 -5.14 -6.57 -47.71
C VAL A 8 -6.48 -7.14 -47.24
N ARG A 9 -7.12 -7.99 -48.05
CA ARG A 9 -8.37 -8.67 -47.68
C ARG A 9 -8.17 -9.81 -46.68
N TRP A 10 -6.99 -10.44 -46.64
CA TRP A 10 -6.63 -11.44 -45.63
C TRP A 10 -6.13 -10.83 -44.32
N LEU A 11 -5.57 -9.61 -44.35
CA LEU A 11 -5.21 -8.88 -43.12
C LEU A 11 -6.43 -8.30 -42.38
N ILE A 12 -7.52 -7.98 -43.09
CA ILE A 12 -8.73 -7.41 -42.49
C ILE A 12 -9.63 -8.49 -41.84
N LEU A 13 -9.44 -9.77 -42.15
CA LEU A 13 -10.24 -10.87 -41.56
C LEU A 13 -9.66 -11.47 -40.26
N CYS A 14 -8.47 -11.05 -39.82
CA CYS A 14 -7.91 -11.42 -38.50
C CYS A 14 -8.34 -10.47 -37.37
N VAL A 15 -9.26 -9.53 -37.65
CA VAL A 15 -9.92 -8.68 -36.63
C VAL A 15 -11.18 -9.38 -36.08
N LEU A 16 -11.27 -10.71 -36.24
CA LEU A 16 -12.27 -11.52 -35.57
C LEU A 16 -11.87 -11.70 -34.12
N VAL A 17 -12.40 -10.80 -33.28
CA VAL A 17 -12.90 -11.10 -31.93
C VAL A 17 -11.94 -11.99 -31.13
N THR A 18 -10.77 -11.46 -30.77
CA THR A 18 -10.20 -11.87 -29.49
C THR A 18 -11.22 -11.42 -28.44
N PRO A 19 -11.85 -12.31 -27.66
CA PRO A 19 -12.53 -11.84 -26.48
C PRO A 19 -11.48 -11.04 -25.70
N ILE A 20 -11.79 -9.77 -25.42
CA ILE A 20 -11.13 -9.09 -24.32
C ILE A 20 -11.48 -9.98 -23.14
N SER A 21 -10.57 -10.88 -22.78
CA SER A 21 -10.57 -11.45 -21.46
C SER A 21 -10.39 -10.23 -20.58
N VAL A 22 -11.52 -9.63 -20.19
CA VAL A 22 -11.59 -8.84 -18.98
C VAL A 22 -10.89 -9.77 -17.99
N ILE A 23 -9.72 -9.35 -17.52
CA ILE A 23 -9.11 -9.96 -16.36
C ILE A 23 -10.11 -9.64 -15.27
N ALA A 24 -11.16 -10.46 -15.19
CA ALA A 24 -12.04 -10.51 -14.06
C ALA A 24 -11.07 -10.78 -12.93
N ASP A 25 -11.01 -9.84 -11.99
CA ASP A 25 -10.25 -9.98 -10.77
C ASP A 25 -10.62 -11.37 -10.23
N GLU A 26 -9.72 -12.34 -10.36
CA GLU A 26 -10.08 -13.77 -10.27
C GLU A 26 -10.43 -14.18 -8.83
N CYS A 27 -10.36 -13.20 -7.92
CA CYS A 27 -10.61 -13.30 -6.52
C CYS A 27 -11.74 -12.34 -6.10
N ASP A 28 -12.98 -12.78 -6.22
CA ASP A 28 -14.15 -12.07 -5.68
C ASP A 28 -14.37 -12.44 -4.20
N ALA A 29 -13.44 -12.05 -3.33
CA ALA A 29 -13.51 -12.36 -1.90
C ALA A 29 -14.67 -11.63 -1.17
N GLU A 30 -15.18 -10.52 -1.74
CA GLU A 30 -16.34 -9.78 -1.21
C GLU A 30 -17.63 -10.61 -1.28
N ARG A 31 -17.71 -11.56 -2.20
CA ARG A 31 -18.82 -12.51 -2.25
C ARG A 31 -18.93 -13.37 -0.99
N CYS A 32 -17.82 -13.81 -0.41
CA CYS A 32 -17.85 -14.56 0.86
C CYS A 32 -18.46 -13.72 1.99
N LYS A 33 -18.17 -12.42 2.00
CA LYS A 33 -18.70 -11.49 3.01
C LYS A 33 -20.19 -11.25 2.80
N THR A 34 -20.63 -11.03 1.57
CA THR A 34 -22.04 -10.76 1.22
C THR A 34 -22.93 -12.00 1.42
N ASP A 35 -22.48 -13.18 0.98
CA ASP A 35 -23.28 -14.41 0.99
C ASP A 35 -23.30 -15.10 2.36
N HIS A 36 -22.26 -14.88 3.18
CA HIS A 36 -22.03 -15.69 4.38
C HIS A 36 -21.71 -14.91 5.65
N ASN A 37 -21.49 -13.58 5.61
CA ASN A 37 -21.33 -12.75 6.80
C ASN A 37 -22.12 -11.43 6.70
N PRO A 38 -23.46 -11.51 6.64
CA PRO A 38 -24.32 -10.32 6.47
C PRO A 38 -24.25 -9.35 7.66
N GLU A 39 -23.74 -9.79 8.81
CA GLU A 39 -23.59 -8.95 10.00
C GLU A 39 -22.29 -8.12 10.02
N GLY A 40 -21.38 -8.34 9.06
CA GLY A 40 -20.14 -7.57 8.95
C GLY A 40 -19.18 -7.72 10.14
N LYS A 41 -19.38 -8.72 11.02
CA LYS A 41 -18.52 -8.96 12.17
C LYS A 41 -17.27 -9.75 11.73
N PRO A 42 -16.05 -9.32 12.08
CA PRO A 42 -14.83 -10.06 11.70
C PRO A 42 -14.79 -11.47 12.32
N CYS A 43 -15.44 -11.64 13.47
CA CYS A 43 -15.73 -12.93 14.07
C CYS A 43 -17.21 -13.27 13.77
N GLY A 44 -17.42 -14.02 12.68
CA GLY A 44 -18.71 -14.37 12.09
C GLY A 44 -18.76 -15.82 11.58
N PRO A 45 -19.94 -16.31 11.13
CA PRO A 45 -20.34 -17.71 11.15
C PRO A 45 -19.40 -18.64 10.36
N THR A 46 -19.26 -19.88 10.80
CA THR A 46 -18.40 -20.94 10.23
C THR A 46 -18.39 -20.97 8.68
N LYS A 47 -19.55 -20.74 8.05
CA LYS A 47 -19.70 -20.68 6.59
C LYS A 47 -18.87 -19.58 5.91
N TYR A 48 -18.67 -18.43 6.57
CA TYR A 48 -17.81 -17.35 6.08
C TYR A 48 -16.34 -17.77 6.06
N ARG A 49 -15.86 -18.42 7.13
CA ARG A 49 -14.51 -18.97 7.21
C ARG A 49 -14.29 -20.06 6.17
N ASP A 50 -15.24 -20.98 6.03
CA ASP A 50 -15.17 -22.07 5.05
C ASP A 50 -15.11 -21.52 3.60
N CYS A 51 -15.83 -20.44 3.31
CA CYS A 51 -15.77 -19.76 2.00
C CYS A 51 -14.39 -19.16 1.71
N LEU A 52 -13.81 -18.44 2.69
CA LEU A 52 -12.47 -17.87 2.55
C LEU A 52 -11.40 -18.96 2.40
N GLU A 53 -11.50 -20.06 3.15
CA GLU A 53 -10.59 -21.21 3.01
C GLU A 53 -10.70 -21.85 1.61
N ALA A 54 -11.89 -21.91 1.01
CA ALA A 54 -12.11 -22.49 -0.32
C ALA A 54 -11.42 -21.69 -1.45
N ILE A 55 -11.34 -20.36 -1.32
CA ILE A 55 -10.72 -19.48 -2.33
C ILE A 55 -9.25 -19.17 -2.05
N ALA A 56 -8.69 -19.68 -0.94
CA ALA A 56 -7.39 -19.30 -0.41
C ALA A 56 -6.22 -19.42 -1.39
N LYS A 57 -6.21 -20.48 -2.21
CA LYS A 57 -5.12 -20.73 -3.17
C LYS A 57 -5.11 -19.73 -4.32
N GLN A 58 -6.28 -19.29 -4.78
CA GLN A 58 -6.45 -18.37 -5.90
C GLN A 58 -6.30 -16.91 -5.44
N CYS A 59 -6.71 -16.63 -4.21
CA CYS A 59 -6.74 -15.28 -3.64
C CYS A 59 -5.51 -14.90 -2.80
N HIS A 60 -4.48 -15.76 -2.73
CA HIS A 60 -3.35 -15.56 -1.81
C HIS A 60 -2.65 -14.20 -1.95
N GLU A 61 -2.54 -13.68 -3.18
CA GLU A 61 -1.90 -12.39 -3.47
C GLU A 61 -2.88 -11.20 -3.45
N ASN A 62 -4.20 -11.45 -3.31
CA ASN A 62 -5.20 -10.40 -3.25
C ASN A 62 -5.19 -9.74 -1.86
N LEU A 63 -4.91 -8.44 -1.83
CA LEU A 63 -4.82 -7.64 -0.60
C LEU A 63 -6.14 -7.71 0.20
N HIS A 64 -7.28 -7.61 -0.47
CA HIS A 64 -8.58 -7.62 0.19
C HIS A 64 -8.87 -8.96 0.87
N TYR A 65 -8.62 -10.08 0.18
CA TYR A 65 -8.68 -11.42 0.77
C TYR A 65 -7.77 -11.56 2.00
N ARG A 66 -6.52 -11.08 1.91
CA ARG A 66 -5.59 -11.12 3.03
C ARG A 66 -6.08 -10.32 4.24
N LEU A 67 -6.68 -9.15 4.02
CA LEU A 67 -7.28 -8.34 5.09
C LEU A 67 -8.44 -9.09 5.78
N LEU A 68 -9.32 -9.74 5.00
CA LEU A 68 -10.41 -10.55 5.55
C LEU A 68 -9.90 -11.74 6.38
N VAL A 69 -8.87 -12.44 5.91
CA VAL A 69 -8.26 -13.57 6.64
C VAL A 69 -7.49 -13.11 7.88
N ALA A 70 -6.81 -11.96 7.83
CA ALA A 70 -6.14 -11.40 9.00
C ALA A 70 -7.14 -11.05 10.10
N GLY A 71 -8.33 -10.51 9.74
CA GLY A 71 -9.43 -10.28 10.67
C GLY A 71 -9.90 -11.55 11.39
N LEU A 72 -9.94 -12.69 10.69
CA LEU A 72 -10.27 -14.00 11.28
C LEU A 72 -9.20 -14.52 12.24
N LYS A 73 -7.91 -14.30 11.97
CA LYS A 73 -6.81 -14.76 12.85
C LYS A 73 -6.81 -14.07 14.20
N ASN A 74 -7.37 -12.86 14.28
CA ASN A 74 -7.56 -12.13 15.53
C ASN A 74 -8.77 -12.65 16.34
N CYS A 75 -9.53 -13.60 15.81
CA CYS A 75 -10.57 -14.32 16.54
C CYS A 75 -9.94 -15.51 17.28
N THR A 76 -9.21 -15.25 18.37
CA THR A 76 -8.99 -16.28 19.39
C THR A 76 -10.33 -16.55 20.09
N SER A 77 -10.71 -17.81 20.16
CA SER A 77 -11.98 -18.33 20.70
C SER A 77 -12.53 -17.53 21.88
N ALA A 78 -13.80 -17.17 21.78
CA ALA A 78 -14.55 -16.32 22.71
C ALA A 78 -14.86 -16.96 24.08
N ASP A 79 -14.03 -17.87 24.60
CA ASP A 79 -14.31 -18.57 25.87
C ASP A 79 -13.27 -18.40 26.98
N ASP A 80 -12.12 -17.74 26.75
CA ASP A 80 -11.17 -17.46 27.83
C ASP A 80 -11.00 -15.96 28.06
N ALA A 81 -11.96 -15.42 28.83
CA ALA A 81 -11.74 -14.21 29.62
C ALA A 81 -10.74 -14.54 30.76
N ALA A 82 -9.47 -14.65 30.42
CA ALA A 82 -8.39 -14.63 31.39
C ALA A 82 -7.26 -13.80 30.81
N ALA A 83 -7.07 -12.63 31.43
CA ALA A 83 -6.00 -11.67 31.29
C ALA A 83 -4.68 -12.27 30.76
N VAL A 84 -4.58 -12.39 29.43
CA VAL A 84 -3.31 -12.33 28.74
C VAL A 84 -3.23 -10.88 28.31
N THR A 85 -2.58 -10.04 29.11
CA THR A 85 -2.10 -8.75 28.66
C THR A 85 -1.25 -9.05 27.42
N PRO A 86 -1.71 -8.75 26.19
CA PRO A 86 -0.77 -8.72 25.09
C PRO A 86 0.22 -7.64 25.50
N THR A 87 1.51 -7.83 25.24
CA THR A 87 2.44 -6.71 25.26
C THR A 87 1.86 -5.67 24.31
N SER A 88 1.07 -4.75 24.85
CA SER A 88 0.24 -3.87 24.06
C SER A 88 1.21 -2.92 23.43
N LEU A 89 1.21 -2.91 22.09
CA LEU A 89 1.71 -1.76 21.38
C LEU A 89 1.12 -0.52 22.07
N PRO A 90 1.91 0.54 22.29
CA PRO A 90 1.43 1.74 22.94
C PRO A 90 0.14 2.19 22.27
N GLN A 91 -1.01 1.93 22.89
CA GLN A 91 -2.27 2.41 22.35
C GLN A 91 -2.27 3.93 22.63
N PRO A 92 -2.47 4.78 21.61
CA PRO A 92 -2.58 6.20 21.83
C PRO A 92 -3.68 6.46 22.86
N PRO A 93 -3.55 7.45 23.76
CA PRO A 93 -4.66 7.83 24.62
C PRO A 93 -5.86 8.17 23.73
N GLU A 94 -6.95 7.41 23.86
CA GLU A 94 -8.13 7.53 23.02
C GLU A 94 -8.74 8.95 23.08
N ALA A 95 -8.50 9.68 24.17
CA ALA A 95 -8.94 11.05 24.35
C ALA A 95 -8.19 12.07 23.47
N THR A 96 -6.88 11.88 23.25
CA THR A 96 -6.03 12.86 22.54
C THR A 96 -5.73 12.46 21.11
N CYS A 97 -5.86 11.19 20.74
CA CYS A 97 -5.50 10.68 19.42
C CYS A 97 -4.07 11.03 19.01
N GLN A 98 -3.16 11.09 20.00
CA GLN A 98 -1.75 11.40 19.80
C GLN A 98 -0.89 10.21 20.21
N TRP A 99 0.06 9.87 19.35
CA TRP A 99 1.10 8.92 19.67
C TRP A 99 2.08 9.57 20.65
N LEU A 100 2.00 9.17 21.91
CA LEU A 100 3.02 9.52 22.88
C LEU A 100 4.29 8.75 22.50
N LEU A 101 5.41 9.47 22.37
CA LEU A 101 6.70 8.85 22.03
C LEU A 101 6.99 7.70 23.00
N ALA A 102 6.82 6.47 22.51
CA ALA A 102 7.36 5.30 23.16
C ALA A 102 8.86 5.22 22.86
N ASP A 103 9.64 4.79 23.84
CA ASP A 103 11.11 4.78 23.94
C ASP A 103 11.94 4.24 22.74
N GLY A 104 11.31 3.81 21.64
CA GLY A 104 11.94 3.16 20.47
C GLY A 104 12.23 4.04 19.25
N GLY A 105 11.94 5.34 19.27
CA GLY A 105 12.26 6.24 18.16
C GLY A 105 11.45 6.01 16.87
N TYR A 106 11.91 6.57 15.75
CA TYR A 106 11.23 6.52 14.44
C TYR A 106 12.13 5.88 13.38
N GLY A 107 11.54 5.02 12.54
CA GLY A 107 12.14 4.55 11.29
C GLY A 107 11.67 5.37 10.10
N GLN A 108 12.48 5.44 9.05
CA GLN A 108 12.11 6.02 7.77
C GLN A 108 12.32 5.01 6.64
N CYS A 109 11.30 4.88 5.79
CA CYS A 109 11.34 4.13 4.55
C CYS A 109 11.04 5.09 3.40
N GLY A 110 11.58 4.84 2.21
CA GLY A 110 11.19 5.60 1.04
C GLY A 110 11.44 4.88 -0.28
N LEU A 111 10.71 5.29 -1.31
CA LEU A 111 10.83 4.80 -2.68
C LEU A 111 10.86 6.01 -3.63
N TYR A 112 11.90 6.09 -4.46
CA TYR A 112 12.19 7.25 -5.29
C TYR A 112 12.61 6.83 -6.70
N GLY A 113 12.31 7.66 -7.71
CA GLY A 113 12.87 7.55 -9.06
C GLY A 113 12.66 6.18 -9.70
N ASP A 114 13.72 5.65 -10.28
CA ASP A 114 13.85 4.24 -10.67
C ASP A 114 13.97 3.37 -9.42
N PRO A 115 12.95 2.56 -9.07
CA PRO A 115 12.50 2.35 -7.70
C PRO A 115 13.63 2.08 -6.71
N HIS A 116 14.20 3.17 -6.19
CA HIS A 116 15.27 3.11 -5.23
C HIS A 116 14.63 3.09 -3.84
N LEU A 117 14.74 1.94 -3.19
CA LEU A 117 14.13 1.66 -1.91
C LEU A 117 15.13 1.89 -0.77
N GLN A 118 14.72 2.69 0.20
CA GLN A 118 15.28 2.70 1.56
C GLN A 118 14.31 1.98 2.47
N THR A 119 14.74 0.88 3.09
CA THR A 119 13.96 0.18 4.13
C THR A 119 14.06 0.90 5.48
N PHE A 120 13.19 0.58 6.45
CA PHE A 120 13.28 1.07 7.82
C PHE A 120 14.61 0.72 8.51
N GLY A 121 15.20 -0.43 8.15
CA GLY A 121 16.52 -0.85 8.61
C GLY A 121 17.69 -0.11 7.96
N GLY A 122 17.41 0.88 7.09
CA GLY A 122 18.44 1.65 6.39
C GLY A 122 19.13 0.89 5.25
N LYS A 123 18.60 -0.27 4.82
CA LYS A 123 19.06 -0.97 3.62
C LYS A 123 18.62 -0.24 2.36
N LEU A 124 19.53 -0.14 1.40
CA LEU A 124 19.36 0.58 0.13
C LEU A 124 19.33 -0.42 -1.00
N GLN A 125 18.35 -0.32 -1.89
CA GLN A 125 18.18 -1.25 -3.00
C GLN A 125 17.63 -0.53 -4.22
N THR A 126 17.97 -1.01 -5.41
CA THR A 126 17.29 -0.59 -6.65
C THR A 126 16.46 -1.76 -7.14
N CYS A 127 15.18 -1.50 -7.39
CA CYS A 127 14.21 -2.54 -7.67
C CYS A 127 13.54 -2.32 -9.01
N ARG A 128 13.29 -3.40 -9.75
CA ARG A 128 12.39 -3.36 -10.90
C ARG A 128 10.97 -3.17 -10.41
N ALA A 129 10.47 -4.14 -9.62
CA ALA A 129 9.20 -4.10 -8.91
C ALA A 129 8.02 -3.57 -9.76
N VAL A 130 7.87 -4.05 -11.01
CA VAL A 130 6.75 -3.65 -11.89
C VAL A 130 5.43 -4.07 -11.28
N GLY A 131 4.39 -3.26 -11.42
CA GLY A 131 3.06 -3.54 -10.91
C GLY A 131 2.86 -3.02 -9.48
N ALA A 132 1.87 -3.57 -8.79
CA ALA A 132 1.49 -3.14 -7.45
C ALA A 132 2.30 -3.88 -6.37
N TRP A 133 2.88 -3.12 -5.43
CA TRP A 133 3.70 -3.65 -4.34
C TRP A 133 3.34 -3.00 -3.00
N PRO A 134 3.20 -3.79 -1.92
CA PRO A 134 2.96 -3.24 -0.59
C PRO A 134 4.25 -2.62 -0.03
N MET A 135 4.23 -1.33 0.26
CA MET A 135 5.28 -0.65 1.03
C MET A 135 5.16 -0.94 2.52
N VAL A 136 3.95 -0.84 3.08
CA VAL A 136 3.58 -1.19 4.46
C VAL A 136 2.16 -1.72 4.46
N ASP A 137 1.87 -2.66 5.36
CA ASP A 137 0.54 -3.23 5.62
C ASP A 137 0.51 -3.60 7.11
N ASN A 138 -0.10 -2.74 7.94
CA ASN A 138 -0.18 -2.94 9.39
C ASN A 138 -1.55 -2.50 9.95
N ALA A 139 -1.73 -2.55 11.27
CA ALA A 139 -3.00 -2.25 11.91
C ALA A 139 -3.52 -0.80 11.74
N TYR A 140 -2.67 0.14 11.33
CA TYR A 140 -3.01 1.57 11.21
C TYR A 140 -3.18 2.03 9.76
N LEU A 141 -2.37 1.50 8.86
CA LEU A 141 -2.45 1.81 7.44
C LEU A 141 -1.85 0.72 6.55
N ALA A 142 -2.34 0.68 5.31
CA ALA A 142 -1.71 0.00 4.19
C ALA A 142 -1.29 1.03 3.13
N VAL A 143 -0.05 0.94 2.66
CA VAL A 143 0.50 1.77 1.58
C VAL A 143 0.94 0.85 0.46
N GLN A 144 0.35 1.03 -0.72
CA GLN A 144 0.67 0.30 -1.93
C GLN A 144 1.19 1.27 -2.99
N VAL A 145 2.29 0.90 -3.63
CA VAL A 145 2.85 1.63 -4.78
C VAL A 145 2.65 0.83 -6.04
N THR A 146 2.41 1.50 -7.16
CA THR A 146 2.40 0.87 -8.48
C THR A 146 3.56 1.42 -9.29
N ASN A 147 4.49 0.55 -9.68
CA ASN A 147 5.59 0.94 -10.57
C ASN A 147 5.25 0.57 -12.02
N SER A 148 5.36 1.54 -12.93
CA SER A 148 5.17 1.33 -14.37
C SER A 148 6.49 1.55 -15.11
N HIS A 149 6.58 1.05 -16.33
CA HIS A 149 7.75 1.32 -17.18
C HIS A 149 7.84 2.81 -17.54
N ALA A 150 9.05 3.34 -17.47
CA ALA A 150 9.44 4.64 -18.00
C ALA A 150 10.53 4.42 -19.07
N GLY A 151 10.14 4.44 -20.34
CA GLY A 151 11.04 4.08 -21.44
C GLY A 151 11.29 2.56 -21.52
N ALA A 152 12.46 2.17 -22.02
CA ALA A 152 12.75 0.78 -22.39
C ALA A 152 13.14 -0.13 -21.21
N THR A 153 13.80 0.42 -20.18
CA THR A 153 14.43 -0.39 -19.12
C THR A 153 14.17 0.13 -17.70
N ALA A 154 13.74 1.38 -17.55
CA ALA A 154 13.47 1.95 -16.23
C ALA A 154 12.01 1.71 -15.83
N THR A 155 11.78 1.63 -14.52
CA THR A 155 10.45 1.71 -13.92
C THR A 155 10.38 2.98 -13.09
N VAL A 156 9.19 3.46 -12.77
CA VAL A 156 8.96 4.62 -11.89
C VAL A 156 7.72 4.40 -11.06
N VAL A 157 7.66 5.00 -9.87
CA VAL A 157 6.43 5.02 -9.08
C VAL A 157 5.40 5.89 -9.82
N SER A 158 4.32 5.26 -10.26
CA SER A 158 3.29 5.89 -11.09
C SER A 158 1.98 6.14 -10.37
N LYS A 159 1.73 5.38 -9.30
CA LYS A 159 0.55 5.50 -8.46
C LYS A 159 0.88 5.09 -7.03
N VAL A 160 0.25 5.76 -6.07
CA VAL A 160 0.31 5.45 -4.65
C VAL A 160 -1.12 5.37 -4.12
N THR A 161 -1.46 4.24 -3.52
CA THR A 161 -2.75 4.00 -2.89
C THR A 161 -2.52 3.81 -1.39
N VAL A 162 -3.25 4.55 -0.57
CA VAL A 162 -3.14 4.49 0.88
C VAL A 162 -4.51 4.18 1.45
N VAL A 163 -4.59 3.17 2.30
CA VAL A 163 -5.77 2.86 3.10
C VAL A 163 -5.43 3.17 4.55
N VAL A 164 -6.13 4.14 5.12
CA VAL A 164 -6.13 4.39 6.56
C VAL A 164 -7.13 3.43 7.18
N HIS A 165 -6.72 2.65 8.17
CA HIS A 165 -7.63 1.74 8.87
C HIS A 165 -8.37 2.47 9.99
N SER A 166 -9.60 2.03 10.28
CA SER A 166 -10.36 2.55 11.42
C SER A 166 -9.66 2.24 12.74
N HIS A 167 -9.59 3.21 13.65
CA HIS A 167 -8.96 3.03 14.96
C HIS A 167 -9.71 3.82 16.04
N GLY A 168 -10.61 3.15 16.75
CA GLY A 168 -11.44 3.76 17.81
C GLY A 168 -12.15 5.03 17.34
N SER A 169 -12.15 6.07 18.18
CA SER A 169 -12.66 7.40 17.82
C SER A 169 -11.66 8.30 17.08
N CYS A 170 -10.45 7.80 16.79
CA CYS A 170 -9.34 8.60 16.27
C CYS A 170 -9.21 8.53 14.76
N ALA A 171 -9.46 7.37 14.16
CA ALA A 171 -9.37 7.18 12.72
C ALA A 171 -10.62 6.52 12.14
N LEU A 172 -11.08 7.03 10.99
CA LEU A 172 -12.09 6.41 10.15
C LEU A 172 -11.41 5.76 8.94
N GLU A 173 -11.96 4.64 8.48
CA GLU A 173 -11.42 3.99 7.29
C GLU A 173 -11.57 4.91 6.07
N LYS A 174 -10.46 5.24 5.41
CA LYS A 174 -10.43 6.11 4.22
C LYS A 174 -9.37 5.67 3.23
N THR A 175 -9.63 5.94 1.96
CA THR A 175 -8.70 5.68 0.87
C THR A 175 -8.21 6.99 0.26
N TYR A 176 -6.89 7.14 0.16
CA TYR A 176 -6.23 8.16 -0.62
C TYR A 176 -5.57 7.52 -1.84
N GLU A 177 -5.58 8.21 -2.97
CA GLU A 177 -4.87 7.76 -4.17
C GLU A 177 -4.24 8.97 -4.86
N ALA A 178 -2.97 8.81 -5.22
CA ALA A 178 -2.21 9.74 -6.04
C ALA A 178 -1.70 8.99 -7.26
N GLN A 179 -1.66 9.66 -8.41
CA GLN A 179 -1.08 9.13 -9.64
C GLN A 179 -0.25 10.22 -10.33
N LEU A 180 0.52 9.86 -11.35
CA LEU A 180 1.36 10.83 -12.05
C LEU A 180 0.56 12.05 -12.49
N ARG A 181 1.06 13.23 -12.12
CA ARG A 181 0.46 14.54 -12.46
C ARG A 181 -0.93 14.78 -11.86
N ASP A 182 -1.34 13.97 -10.91
CA ASP A 182 -2.60 14.08 -10.19
C ASP A 182 -2.37 13.73 -8.72
N LEU A 183 -2.12 14.78 -7.94
CA LEU A 183 -1.80 14.73 -6.52
C LEU A 183 -2.91 15.44 -5.74
N PRO A 184 -4.06 14.78 -5.51
CA PRO A 184 -5.23 15.43 -4.93
C PRO A 184 -4.97 15.86 -3.48
N SER A 185 -5.57 16.98 -3.07
CA SER A 185 -5.52 17.46 -1.68
C SER A 185 -6.63 16.87 -0.80
N VAL A 186 -7.27 15.79 -1.24
CA VAL A 186 -8.42 15.15 -0.57
C VAL A 186 -8.36 13.62 -0.70
N PHE A 187 -8.99 12.92 0.23
CA PHE A 187 -9.34 11.51 0.12
C PHE A 187 -10.32 11.26 -1.03
N LYS A 188 -10.51 10.00 -1.42
CA LYS A 188 -11.44 9.61 -2.50
C LYS A 188 -12.89 10.07 -2.27
N ASP A 189 -13.28 10.29 -1.03
CA ASP A 189 -14.60 10.80 -0.65
C ASP A 189 -14.69 12.34 -0.61
N GLY A 190 -13.64 13.05 -1.01
CA GLY A 190 -13.58 14.51 -1.05
C GLY A 190 -13.24 15.20 0.27
N THR A 191 -12.98 14.45 1.34
CA THR A 191 -12.60 15.02 2.64
C THR A 191 -11.09 15.19 2.79
N THR A 192 -10.64 16.01 3.76
CA THR A 192 -9.22 16.22 4.08
C THR A 192 -8.80 15.56 5.40
N SER A 193 -9.71 14.90 6.11
CA SER A 193 -9.44 14.24 7.39
C SER A 193 -10.11 12.88 7.47
N ALA A 194 -9.49 11.97 8.22
CA ALA A 194 -10.01 10.63 8.49
C ALA A 194 -10.28 10.44 9.98
N GLY A 195 -11.10 11.31 10.57
CA GLY A 195 -11.30 11.37 12.03
C GLY A 195 -10.43 12.45 12.67
N ARG A 196 -10.33 12.43 14.01
CA ARG A 196 -9.61 13.48 14.77
C ARG A 196 -8.09 13.29 14.79
N GLY A 197 -7.63 12.07 14.53
CA GLY A 197 -6.22 11.70 14.59
C GLY A 197 -5.57 11.50 13.23
N VAL A 198 -6.21 11.92 12.13
CA VAL A 198 -5.71 11.74 10.76
C VAL A 198 -6.04 12.96 9.91
N GLU A 199 -5.02 13.57 9.33
CA GLU A 199 -5.13 14.76 8.49
C GLU A 199 -4.30 14.61 7.21
N LEU A 200 -4.87 15.07 6.11
CA LEU A 200 -4.20 15.17 4.82
C LEU A 200 -4.00 16.66 4.49
N THR A 201 -2.77 17.02 4.20
CA THR A 201 -2.34 18.39 3.91
C THR A 201 -1.55 18.45 2.61
N THR A 202 -1.46 19.64 2.03
CA THR A 202 -0.69 19.91 0.81
C THR A 202 0.29 21.04 1.09
N PRO A 203 1.45 20.76 1.70
CA PRO A 203 2.41 21.80 2.07
C PRO A 203 3.01 22.55 0.89
N GLU A 204 3.15 21.88 -0.26
CA GLU A 204 3.65 22.43 -1.53
C GLU A 204 2.78 21.91 -2.69
N LEU A 205 2.80 22.58 -3.84
CA LEU A 205 1.96 22.18 -4.99
C LEU A 205 2.25 20.78 -5.52
N ASP A 206 3.48 20.30 -5.35
CA ASP A 206 3.95 18.99 -5.78
C ASP A 206 4.04 18.00 -4.62
N LEU A 207 3.56 18.33 -3.42
CA LEU A 207 3.71 17.52 -2.22
C LEU A 207 2.41 17.41 -1.43
N VAL A 208 2.00 16.17 -1.15
CA VAL A 208 0.94 15.85 -0.18
C VAL A 208 1.55 15.15 1.02
N GLU A 209 1.10 15.53 2.21
CA GLU A 209 1.48 14.91 3.48
C GLU A 209 0.23 14.39 4.21
N LEU A 210 0.20 13.07 4.45
CA LEU A 210 -0.79 12.39 5.27
C LEU A 210 -0.19 12.08 6.63
N THR A 211 -0.76 12.64 7.68
CA THR A 211 -0.31 12.45 9.07
C THR A 211 -1.37 11.72 9.88
N LEU A 212 -0.99 10.57 10.46
CA LEU A 212 -1.80 9.83 11.44
C LEU A 212 -1.21 10.11 12.82
N TYR A 213 -1.67 11.17 13.48
CA TYR A 213 -1.23 11.56 14.81
C TYR A 213 -1.35 10.43 15.83
N HIS A 214 -2.43 9.65 15.74
CA HIS A 214 -2.72 8.56 16.68
C HIS A 214 -1.77 7.37 16.53
N ALA A 215 -1.03 7.27 15.42
CA ALA A 215 -0.06 6.21 15.16
C ALA A 215 1.38 6.74 15.04
N GLY A 216 1.58 8.06 15.15
CA GLY A 216 2.88 8.70 14.92
C GLY A 216 3.36 8.56 13.47
N VAL A 217 2.47 8.32 12.51
CA VAL A 217 2.85 8.08 11.12
C VAL A 217 2.79 9.37 10.32
N ARG A 218 3.80 9.59 9.48
CA ARG A 218 3.82 10.65 8.47
C ARG A 218 4.21 10.03 7.13
N LEU A 219 3.32 10.15 6.15
CA LEU A 219 3.53 9.73 4.77
C LEU A 219 3.58 10.96 3.87
N ARG A 220 4.64 11.10 3.08
CA ARG A 220 4.81 12.17 2.09
C ARG A 220 4.83 11.56 0.71
N ILE A 221 4.05 12.13 -0.21
CA ILE A 221 4.05 11.74 -1.62
C ILE A 221 4.34 13.00 -2.43
N ARG A 222 5.41 12.97 -3.23
CA ARG A 222 5.85 14.13 -4.02
C ARG A 222 5.90 13.79 -5.51
N GLN A 223 5.43 14.71 -6.35
CA GLN A 223 5.55 14.63 -7.80
C GLN A 223 6.90 15.21 -8.24
N HIS A 224 7.69 14.42 -8.95
CA HIS A 224 8.95 14.83 -9.56
C HIS A 224 8.88 14.66 -11.06
N GLY A 225 8.43 15.70 -11.78
CA GLY A 225 8.32 15.66 -13.24
C GLY A 225 7.42 14.51 -13.72
N ASP A 226 8.02 13.38 -14.07
CA ASP A 226 7.37 12.19 -14.62
C ASP A 226 7.38 10.96 -13.67
N PHE A 227 7.70 11.14 -12.39
CA PHE A 227 7.58 10.08 -11.38
C PHE A 227 7.06 10.61 -10.03
N LEU A 228 6.57 9.71 -9.17
CA LEU A 228 6.28 9.98 -7.77
C LEU A 228 7.43 9.53 -6.88
N SER A 229 7.63 10.22 -5.76
CA SER A 229 8.39 9.70 -4.63
C SER A 229 7.48 9.51 -3.43
N VAL A 230 7.81 8.54 -2.58
CA VAL A 230 7.06 8.22 -1.38
C VAL A 230 8.03 8.09 -0.22
N THR A 231 7.78 8.81 0.87
CA THR A 231 8.55 8.71 2.11
C THR A 231 7.60 8.44 3.26
N LEU A 232 7.87 7.38 4.02
CA LEU A 232 7.09 6.96 5.18
C LEU A 232 7.96 7.00 6.43
N ARG A 233 7.55 7.79 7.41
CA ARG A 233 8.13 7.83 8.75
C ARG A 233 7.12 7.29 9.76
N MET A 234 7.56 6.36 10.61
CA MET A 234 6.69 5.79 11.65
C MET A 234 7.49 5.28 12.86
N PRO A 235 6.85 5.11 14.03
CA PRO A 235 7.49 4.54 15.21
C PRO A 235 8.01 3.13 14.93
N THR A 236 9.21 2.82 15.41
CA THR A 236 9.87 1.52 15.15
C THR A 236 9.06 0.33 15.66
N GLN A 237 8.26 0.52 16.72
CA GLN A 237 7.39 -0.51 17.31
C GLN A 237 6.29 -0.98 16.36
N ILE A 238 5.92 -0.16 15.37
CA ILE A 238 4.87 -0.47 14.39
C ILE A 238 5.40 -0.54 12.95
N ALA A 239 6.70 -0.33 12.77
CA ALA A 239 7.37 -0.33 11.47
C ALA A 239 7.65 -1.74 10.94
N ASP A 240 7.91 -2.70 11.84
CA ASP A 240 8.37 -4.05 11.48
C ASP A 240 7.29 -5.12 11.71
N MET A 241 6.26 -5.11 10.86
CA MET A 241 5.11 -6.02 10.99
C MET A 241 4.76 -6.77 9.70
N GLY A 242 5.74 -7.36 8.99
CA GLY A 242 5.45 -8.33 7.93
C GLY A 242 6.46 -8.43 6.79
N THR A 243 5.96 -8.83 5.62
CA THR A 243 6.66 -8.92 4.33
C THR A 243 6.65 -7.71 3.37
N PRO A 244 6.22 -6.47 3.75
CA PRO A 244 6.28 -5.33 2.83
C PRO A 244 7.71 -4.91 2.41
N LEU A 245 7.79 -4.10 1.35
CA LEU A 245 9.07 -3.54 0.86
C LEU A 245 9.83 -2.78 1.95
N CYS A 246 9.14 -2.03 2.81
CA CYS A 246 9.82 -1.21 3.82
C CYS A 246 10.49 -2.00 4.95
N SER A 247 10.08 -3.25 5.23
CA SER A 247 10.71 -4.09 6.24
C SER A 247 11.77 -5.01 5.62
N GLN A 248 11.41 -5.75 4.56
CA GLN A 248 12.26 -6.83 4.01
C GLN A 248 13.11 -6.40 2.81
N GLY A 249 12.73 -5.30 2.17
CA GLY A 249 13.27 -4.93 0.88
C GLY A 249 12.60 -5.66 -0.28
N CYS A 250 13.15 -5.46 -1.48
CA CYS A 250 12.65 -6.12 -2.68
C CYS A 250 13.07 -7.59 -2.75
N PRO A 251 12.20 -8.49 -3.25
CA PRO A 251 12.57 -9.89 -3.48
C PRO A 251 13.78 -10.00 -4.42
N THR A 252 14.62 -11.03 -4.24
CA THR A 252 15.88 -11.19 -5.00
C THR A 252 15.70 -11.12 -6.52
N ARG A 253 14.57 -11.61 -7.05
CA ARG A 253 14.24 -11.58 -8.49
C ARG A 253 13.95 -10.17 -9.03
N GLU A 254 13.59 -9.24 -8.16
CA GLU A 254 13.29 -7.84 -8.49
C GLU A 254 14.49 -6.93 -8.28
N LEU A 255 15.56 -7.42 -7.66
CA LEU A 255 16.76 -6.64 -7.44
C LEU A 255 17.47 -6.40 -8.77
N LEU A 256 17.71 -5.13 -9.07
CA LEU A 256 18.56 -4.74 -10.18
C LEU A 256 20.01 -4.69 -9.70
N PRO A 257 20.99 -5.02 -10.56
CA PRO A 257 22.40 -4.81 -10.26
C PRO A 257 22.62 -3.37 -9.84
N GLU A 258 23.40 -3.17 -8.77
CA GLU A 258 23.66 -1.87 -8.17
C GLU A 258 24.11 -0.87 -9.24
N LEU A 259 23.28 0.13 -9.53
CA LEU A 259 23.65 1.23 -10.43
C LEU A 259 24.59 2.18 -9.70
N HIS A 260 25.57 2.71 -10.44
CA HIS A 260 26.55 3.69 -9.97
C HIS A 260 25.88 4.87 -9.21
N ASN A 261 26.61 5.45 -8.24
CA ASN A 261 26.31 6.69 -7.50
C ASN A 261 25.36 6.60 -6.28
N VAL A 262 25.62 5.65 -5.38
CA VAL A 262 25.03 5.60 -4.01
C VAL A 262 25.08 6.95 -3.28
N GLU A 263 26.08 7.79 -3.55
CA GLU A 263 26.19 9.14 -2.96
C GLU A 263 25.14 10.14 -3.47
N GLN A 264 24.77 10.07 -4.75
CA GLN A 264 23.70 10.90 -5.29
C GLN A 264 22.35 10.49 -4.69
N TRP A 265 22.11 9.18 -4.65
CA TRP A 265 20.92 8.62 -4.00
C TRP A 265 20.83 9.01 -2.52
N ARG A 266 21.94 8.98 -1.78
CA ARG A 266 21.98 9.44 -0.37
C ARG A 266 21.66 10.93 -0.25
N ARG A 267 22.05 11.78 -1.20
CA ARG A 267 21.71 13.21 -1.20
C ARG A 267 20.20 13.42 -1.41
N GLU A 268 19.61 12.75 -2.39
CA GLU A 268 18.16 12.81 -2.66
C GLU A 268 17.35 12.30 -1.45
N ASN A 269 17.81 11.23 -0.78
CA ASN A 269 17.20 10.76 0.47
C ASN A 269 17.39 11.73 1.64
N ALA A 270 18.58 12.32 1.78
CA ALA A 270 18.86 13.29 2.85
C ALA A 270 18.00 14.55 2.69
N GLU A 271 17.79 15.04 1.46
CA GLU A 271 16.90 16.17 1.19
C GLU A 271 15.45 15.86 1.57
N SER A 272 14.96 14.64 1.32
CA SER A 272 13.62 14.19 1.73
C SER A 272 13.47 13.98 3.25
N SER A 273 14.57 13.65 3.96
CA SER A 273 14.58 13.40 5.41
C SER A 273 14.78 14.69 6.23
N CYS A 274 15.35 15.75 5.61
CA CYS A 274 15.68 17.02 6.28
C CYS A 274 14.59 18.11 6.22
N THR A 275 13.40 17.85 5.66
CA THR A 275 12.27 18.79 5.80
C THR A 275 11.68 18.70 7.21
N LYS A 276 12.07 19.68 8.04
CA LYS A 276 11.57 19.96 9.38
C LYS A 276 10.04 20.09 9.42
#